data_AF-A0A1H4U8N1-F1
#
_entry.id   AF-A0A1H4U8N1-F1
#
_cell.length_a   1.000
_cell.length_b   1.000
_cell.length_c   1.000
_cell.angle_alpha   90.00
_cell.angle_beta   90.00
_cell.angle_gamma   90.00
#
_symmetry.space_group_name_H-M   'P 1'
#
loop_
_entity.id
_entity.type
_entity.pdbx_description
1 polymer ?
#
loop_
_entity_poly.entity_id
_entity_poly.type
_entity_poly.pdbx_seq_one_letter_code
_entity_poly.pdbx_strand_id
1 'polypeptide(L)'
;MHRTTLLLTARRRARTVPAAWFRSNVQPANSDSWAQAELLLVDPLENRRVAELETELSTSGFDRPVIVEQDAWWRPAVRVVDGMHRSIAAMRLGLDIPVRVGYDPAADYDHSDVYRVTAEPPAADLIDAVLSSASFRSSTGHWIQCDTASGRVDGPVSLYLPRHPELRPTIAAELQERLRQAGVFASVEFLESRQNE
;
A
#
# COMPACT_ATOMS: atom_id res chain seq x y z
N MET A 1 17.56 -1.15 27.45
CA MET A 1 17.64 0.02 26.54
C MET A 1 18.73 -0.05 25.46
N HIS A 2 19.44 -1.18 25.25
CA HIS A 2 20.51 -1.29 24.24
C HIS A 2 20.12 -1.95 22.90
N ARG A 3 18.86 -2.39 22.71
CA ARG A 3 18.45 -3.09 21.48
C ARG A 3 17.88 -2.19 20.39
N THR A 4 17.25 -1.07 20.75
CA THR A 4 16.67 -0.12 19.78
C THR A 4 17.74 0.61 18.97
N THR A 5 18.92 0.84 19.57
CA THR A 5 20.04 1.55 18.94
C THR A 5 20.71 0.76 17.80
N LEU A 6 20.58 -0.57 17.79
CA LEU A 6 21.19 -1.44 16.76
C LEU A 6 20.46 -1.43 15.41
N LEU A 7 19.28 -0.81 15.32
CA LEU A 7 18.55 -0.67 14.05
C LEU A 7 19.03 0.49 13.17
N LEU A 8 19.72 1.49 13.74
CA LEU A 8 19.89 2.79 13.08
C LEU A 8 21.31 3.05 12.54
N THR A 9 22.31 2.25 12.89
CA THR A 9 23.71 2.51 12.51
C THR A 9 24.22 1.68 11.34
N ALA A 10 23.42 0.77 10.76
CA ALA A 10 23.87 -0.01 9.61
C ALA A 10 22.77 -0.41 8.61
N ARG A 11 22.82 0.29 7.45
CA ARG A 11 22.50 -0.16 6.08
C ARG A 11 21.04 -0.07 5.62
N ARG A 12 20.84 0.72 4.56
CA ARG A 12 19.68 0.81 3.63
C ARG A 12 19.29 -0.53 2.96
N ARG A 13 19.80 -1.67 3.43
CA ARG A 13 19.48 -3.00 2.90
C ARG A 13 18.30 -3.57 3.67
N ALA A 14 17.42 -4.27 2.96
CA ALA A 14 16.33 -4.98 3.62
C ALA A 14 16.88 -6.04 4.58
N ARG A 15 16.23 -6.17 5.74
CA ARG A 15 16.48 -7.20 6.75
C ARG A 15 15.18 -7.95 7.02
N THR A 16 15.25 -9.26 7.03
CA THR A 16 14.13 -10.11 7.43
C THR A 16 14.04 -10.24 8.95
N VAL A 17 12.84 -10.06 9.51
CA VAL A 17 12.55 -10.18 10.96
C VAL A 17 11.33 -11.07 11.20
N PRO A 18 11.24 -11.79 12.32
CA PRO A 18 10.05 -12.57 12.64
C PRO A 18 8.80 -11.71 12.83
N ALA A 19 7.63 -12.21 12.39
CA ALA A 19 6.34 -11.52 12.56
C ALA A 19 6.06 -11.10 14.01
N ALA A 20 6.33 -11.99 14.97
CA ALA A 20 6.15 -11.70 16.40
C ALA A 20 7.05 -10.55 16.87
N TRP A 21 8.30 -10.50 16.40
CA TRP A 21 9.20 -9.39 16.70
C TRP A 21 8.68 -8.10 16.07
N PHE A 22 8.25 -8.15 14.80
CA PHE A 22 7.72 -6.99 14.10
C PHE A 22 6.51 -6.39 14.81
N ARG A 23 5.52 -7.22 15.17
CA ARG A 23 4.31 -6.81 15.90
C ARG A 23 4.61 -6.09 17.22
N SER A 24 5.69 -6.48 17.91
CA SER A 24 6.07 -5.89 19.20
C SER A 24 6.98 -4.67 19.09
N ASN A 25 7.65 -4.44 17.95
CA ASN A 25 8.72 -3.43 17.85
C ASN A 25 8.46 -2.36 16.78
N VAL A 26 7.52 -2.59 15.86
CA VAL A 26 7.12 -1.66 14.81
C VAL A 26 5.66 -1.30 15.01
N GLN A 27 5.33 -0.02 14.95
CA GLN A 27 3.97 0.49 15.05
C GLN A 27 3.35 0.67 13.66
N PRO A 28 2.01 0.61 13.55
CA PRO A 28 1.33 0.98 12.31
C PRO A 28 1.47 2.50 12.02
N ALA A 29 1.28 2.90 10.76
CA ALA A 29 1.43 4.29 10.32
C ALA A 29 0.55 5.28 11.10
N ASN A 30 -0.76 5.00 11.14
CA ASN A 30 -1.79 5.94 11.61
C ASN A 30 -2.55 5.41 12.84
N SER A 31 -1.91 4.60 13.68
CA SER A 31 -2.54 4.08 14.90
C SER A 31 -1.51 3.87 16.01
N ASP A 32 -1.98 3.78 17.25
CA ASP A 32 -1.09 3.57 18.41
C ASP A 32 -0.75 2.08 18.63
N SER A 33 -1.53 1.18 18.03
CA SER A 33 -1.31 -0.27 18.14
C SER A 33 -1.81 -1.04 16.91
N TRP A 34 -1.27 -2.24 16.70
CA TRP A 34 -1.74 -3.16 15.66
C TRP A 34 -3.20 -3.58 15.86
N ALA A 35 -3.65 -3.77 17.11
CA ALA A 35 -5.04 -4.09 17.39
C ALA A 35 -5.99 -2.99 16.91
N GLN A 36 -5.61 -1.72 17.06
CA GLN A 36 -6.39 -0.58 16.56
C GLN A 36 -6.32 -0.49 15.03
N ALA A 37 -5.14 -0.68 14.42
CA ALA A 37 -5.02 -0.67 12.97
C ALA A 37 -5.84 -1.80 12.32
N GLU A 38 -5.93 -2.96 12.96
CA GLU A 38 -6.75 -4.08 12.51
C GLU A 38 -8.26 -3.81 12.60
N LEU A 39 -8.72 -2.79 13.33
CA LEU A 39 -10.13 -2.36 13.30
C LEU A 39 -10.54 -1.81 11.93
N LEU A 40 -9.60 -1.32 11.13
CA LEU A 40 -9.88 -0.90 9.74
C LEU A 40 -10.34 -2.09 8.88
N LEU A 41 -10.01 -3.33 9.26
CA LEU A 41 -10.43 -4.55 8.56
C LEU A 41 -11.90 -4.92 8.81
N VAL A 42 -12.64 -4.09 9.55
CA VAL A 42 -14.11 -4.10 9.54
C VAL A 42 -14.65 -3.64 8.19
N ASP A 43 -13.90 -2.79 7.47
CA ASP A 43 -14.19 -2.46 6.08
C ASP A 43 -13.98 -3.72 5.20
N PRO A 44 -15.02 -4.17 4.47
CA PRO A 44 -14.91 -5.30 3.56
C PRO A 44 -13.81 -5.17 2.49
N LEU A 45 -13.48 -3.96 2.05
CA LEU A 45 -12.47 -3.71 1.03
C LEU A 45 -11.07 -3.93 1.57
N GLU A 46 -10.80 -3.36 2.74
CA GLU A 46 -9.54 -3.55 3.47
C GLU A 46 -9.33 -5.02 3.84
N ASN A 47 -10.39 -5.69 4.29
CA ASN A 47 -10.35 -7.12 4.63
C ASN A 47 -10.06 -8.00 3.41
N ARG A 48 -10.78 -7.79 2.30
CA ARG A 48 -10.53 -8.50 1.03
C ARG A 48 -9.08 -8.29 0.59
N ARG A 49 -8.57 -7.06 0.69
CA ARG A 49 -7.20 -6.76 0.28
C ARG A 49 -6.16 -7.52 1.10
N VAL A 50 -6.36 -7.65 2.41
CA VAL A 50 -5.51 -8.48 3.26
C VAL A 50 -5.62 -9.95 2.87
N ALA A 51 -6.81 -10.47 2.58
CA ALA A 51 -6.99 -11.87 2.16
C ALA A 51 -6.31 -12.19 0.81
N GLU A 52 -6.35 -11.26 -0.16
CA GLU A 52 -5.60 -11.38 -1.41
C GLU A 52 -4.09 -11.46 -1.12
N LEU A 53 -3.59 -10.55 -0.27
CA LEU A 53 -2.19 -10.53 0.14
C LEU A 53 -1.77 -11.78 0.90
N GLU A 54 -2.63 -12.37 1.73
CA GLU A 54 -2.36 -13.66 2.39
C GLU A 54 -2.14 -14.77 1.35
N THR A 55 -2.96 -14.80 0.31
CA THR A 55 -2.82 -15.77 -0.80
C THR A 55 -1.54 -15.52 -1.60
N GLU A 56 -1.24 -14.27 -1.93
CA GLU A 56 -0.02 -13.90 -2.64
C GLU A 56 1.23 -14.25 -1.83
N LEU A 57 1.31 -13.81 -0.57
CA LEU A 57 2.48 -14.02 0.29
C LEU A 57 2.75 -15.48 0.58
N SER A 58 1.71 -16.30 0.72
CA SER A 58 1.88 -17.75 0.92
C SER A 58 2.39 -18.47 -0.35
N THR A 59 2.19 -17.89 -1.53
CA THR A 59 2.59 -18.49 -2.81
C THR A 59 3.95 -17.98 -3.31
N SER A 60 4.15 -16.66 -3.33
CA SER A 60 5.33 -16.01 -3.93
C SER A 60 6.23 -15.31 -2.92
N GLY A 61 5.80 -15.18 -1.66
CA GLY A 61 6.50 -14.36 -0.68
C GLY A 61 6.43 -12.86 -1.01
N PHE A 62 7.38 -12.10 -0.47
CA PHE A 62 7.43 -10.64 -0.62
C PHE A 62 8.21 -10.21 -1.87
N ASP A 63 7.55 -9.44 -2.74
CA ASP A 63 8.22 -8.76 -3.86
C ASP A 63 9.02 -7.53 -3.41
N ARG A 64 8.50 -6.82 -2.41
CA ARG A 64 9.10 -5.59 -1.86
C ARG A 64 9.10 -5.65 -0.34
N PRO A 65 10.15 -5.16 0.34
CA PRO A 65 10.16 -5.07 1.79
C PRO A 65 9.12 -4.06 2.29
N VAL A 66 8.68 -4.24 3.53
CA VAL A 66 7.93 -3.23 4.29
C VAL A 66 8.88 -2.08 4.62
N ILE A 67 8.45 -0.86 4.35
CA ILE A 67 9.24 0.35 4.64
C ILE A 67 8.85 0.86 6.00
N VAL A 68 9.85 1.12 6.84
CA VAL A 68 9.67 1.69 8.17
C VAL A 68 10.54 2.92 8.35
N GLU A 69 10.05 3.88 9.12
CA GLU A 69 10.79 5.09 9.47
C GLU A 69 10.55 5.47 10.94
N GLN A 70 11.36 6.40 11.44
CA GLN A 70 11.10 7.03 12.73
C GLN A 70 10.26 8.29 12.52
N ASP A 71 9.10 8.32 13.17
CA ASP A 71 8.04 9.33 13.03
C ASP A 71 8.54 10.77 13.25
N ALA A 72 9.30 11.01 14.33
CA ALA A 72 9.98 12.29 14.60
C ALA A 72 10.98 12.14 15.76
N TRP A 73 11.84 13.14 15.97
CA TRP A 73 12.81 13.15 17.08
C TRP A 73 12.18 13.07 18.48
N TRP A 74 10.91 13.48 18.65
CA TRP A 74 10.15 13.37 19.91
C TRP A 74 9.34 12.07 20.06
N ARG A 75 9.26 11.25 19.00
CA ARG A 75 8.52 9.97 18.98
C ARG A 75 9.46 8.88 18.46
N PRO A 76 10.17 8.18 19.35
CA PRO A 76 11.23 7.25 18.95
C PRO A 76 10.71 5.94 18.33
N ALA A 77 9.39 5.74 18.23
CA ALA A 77 8.82 4.52 17.72
C ALA A 77 9.04 4.41 16.21
N VAL A 78 9.49 3.23 15.78
CA VAL A 78 9.59 2.88 14.36
C VAL A 78 8.19 2.57 13.86
N ARG A 79 7.75 3.23 12.79
CA ARG A 79 6.42 3.06 12.18
C ARG A 79 6.53 2.52 10.77
N VAL A 80 5.53 1.77 10.34
CA VAL A 80 5.35 1.44 8.92
C VAL A 80 5.00 2.71 8.16
N VAL A 81 5.68 2.94 7.04
CA VAL A 81 5.39 4.01 6.09
C VAL A 81 4.79 3.44 4.80
N ASP A 82 5.21 2.24 4.40
CA ASP A 82 4.64 1.50 3.26
C ASP A 82 4.62 0.00 3.55
N GLY A 83 3.50 -0.65 3.19
CA GLY A 83 3.29 -2.08 3.37
C GLY A 83 2.48 -2.42 4.62
N MET A 84 1.56 -1.55 5.03
CA MET A 84 0.64 -1.80 6.15
C MET A 84 -0.15 -3.10 5.97
N HIS A 85 -0.87 -3.27 4.86
CA HIS A 85 -1.62 -4.51 4.59
C HIS A 85 -0.72 -5.74 4.45
N ARG A 86 0.45 -5.59 3.81
CA ARG A 86 1.45 -6.68 3.71
C ARG A 86 1.93 -7.13 5.08
N SER A 87 2.10 -6.19 6.00
CA SER A 87 2.48 -6.48 7.39
C SER A 87 1.38 -7.26 8.11
N ILE A 88 0.13 -6.83 7.97
CA ILE A 88 -1.03 -7.53 8.57
C ILE A 88 -1.14 -8.96 8.02
N ALA A 89 -1.13 -9.12 6.70
CA ALA A 89 -1.21 -10.42 6.04
C ALA A 89 -0.08 -11.36 6.49
N ALA A 90 1.17 -10.88 6.49
CA ALA A 90 2.31 -11.68 6.93
C ALA A 90 2.24 -12.06 8.41
N MET A 91 1.79 -11.15 9.28
CA MET A 91 1.62 -11.45 10.70
C MET A 91 0.53 -12.52 10.94
N ARG A 92 -0.57 -12.49 10.19
CA ARG A 92 -1.62 -13.51 10.28
C ARG A 92 -1.14 -14.89 9.83
N LEU A 93 -0.29 -14.93 8.81
CA LEU A 93 0.34 -16.15 8.32
C LEU A 93 1.55 -16.61 9.16
N GLY A 94 2.03 -15.78 10.09
CA GLY A 94 3.25 -16.04 10.85
C GLY A 94 4.53 -16.03 10.00
N LEU A 95 4.52 -15.34 8.86
CA LEU A 95 5.68 -15.25 7.95
C LEU A 95 6.70 -14.23 8.44
N ASP A 96 7.98 -14.51 8.19
CA ASP A 96 9.03 -13.52 8.40
C ASP A 96 8.87 -12.33 7.44
N ILE A 97 9.09 -11.12 7.95
CA ILE A 97 8.81 -9.86 7.24
C ILE A 97 10.15 -9.23 6.83
N PRO A 98 10.42 -9.02 5.53
CA PRO A 98 11.52 -8.20 5.07
C PRO A 98 11.20 -6.73 5.32
N VAL A 99 12.05 -6.05 6.08
CA VAL A 99 11.90 -4.66 6.51
C VAL A 99 13.07 -3.83 6.00
N ARG A 100 12.79 -2.62 5.52
CA ARG A 100 13.80 -1.63 5.13
C ARG A 100 13.55 -0.32 5.86
N VAL A 101 14.61 0.33 6.34
CA VAL A 101 14.52 1.67 6.90
C VAL A 101 14.59 2.70 5.77
N GLY A 102 13.50 3.43 5.57
CA GLY A 102 13.34 4.43 4.52
C GLY A 102 13.22 3.88 3.10
N TYR A 103 12.79 4.75 2.19
CA TYR A 103 12.72 4.44 0.76
C TYR A 103 14.11 4.30 0.12
N ASP A 104 14.17 3.59 -1.02
CA ASP A 104 15.39 3.56 -1.81
C ASP A 104 15.50 4.89 -2.57
N PRO A 105 16.55 5.69 -2.38
CA PRO A 105 16.69 6.95 -3.09
C PRO A 105 16.91 6.80 -4.60
N ALA A 106 17.19 5.59 -5.10
CA ALA A 106 17.23 5.31 -6.53
C ALA A 106 15.88 4.83 -7.10
N ALA A 107 14.85 4.65 -6.26
CA ALA A 107 13.53 4.30 -6.74
C ALA A 107 12.89 5.54 -7.40
N ASP A 108 12.45 5.34 -8.64
CA ASP A 108 11.88 6.36 -9.53
C ASP A 108 10.47 6.77 -9.10
N TYR A 109 10.38 7.39 -7.91
CA TYR A 109 9.14 7.93 -7.34
C TYR A 109 8.78 9.30 -7.94
N ASP A 110 9.60 9.83 -8.83
CA ASP A 110 9.42 11.16 -9.42
C ASP A 110 8.51 11.13 -10.65
N HIS A 111 8.02 9.95 -11.05
CA HIS A 111 7.21 9.75 -12.24
C HIS A 111 5.95 8.93 -11.97
N SER A 112 4.78 9.56 -12.08
CA SER A 112 3.49 8.89 -11.90
C SER A 112 2.62 9.03 -13.15
N ASP A 113 1.95 7.94 -13.52
CA ASP A 113 0.81 7.98 -14.42
C ASP A 113 -0.44 8.38 -13.62
N VAL A 114 -1.22 9.31 -14.15
CA VAL A 114 -2.44 9.83 -13.52
C VAL A 114 -3.66 9.21 -14.19
N TYR A 115 -4.52 8.63 -13.36
CA TYR A 115 -5.79 8.05 -13.77
C TYR A 115 -6.94 8.84 -13.14
N ARG A 116 -8.03 9.00 -13.89
CA ARG A 116 -9.30 9.50 -13.37
C ARG A 116 -10.23 8.33 -13.09
N VAL A 117 -10.81 8.31 -11.91
CA VAL A 117 -11.88 7.40 -11.54
C VAL A 117 -13.18 8.19 -11.37
N THR A 118 -14.24 7.81 -12.08
CA THR A 118 -15.54 8.49 -12.02
C THR A 118 -16.64 7.48 -11.75
N ALA A 119 -17.38 7.63 -10.65
CA ALA A 119 -18.53 6.78 -10.34
C ALA A 119 -19.83 7.33 -10.94
N GLU A 120 -20.68 6.45 -11.46
CA GLU A 120 -22.03 6.76 -11.91
C GLU A 120 -23.03 5.73 -11.34
N PRO A 121 -23.88 6.10 -10.37
CA PRO A 121 -24.02 7.43 -9.75
C PRO A 121 -22.82 7.83 -8.88
N PRO A 122 -22.67 9.12 -8.52
CA PRO A 122 -21.64 9.57 -7.56
C PRO A 122 -21.71 8.77 -6.24
N ALA A 123 -20.55 8.40 -5.72
CA ALA A 123 -20.40 7.61 -4.50
C ALA A 123 -19.54 8.37 -3.49
N ALA A 124 -20.08 8.61 -2.30
CA ALA A 124 -19.42 9.40 -1.24
C ALA A 124 -18.14 8.73 -0.70
N ASP A 125 -18.06 7.40 -0.83
CA ASP A 125 -16.96 6.52 -0.42
C ASP A 125 -16.03 6.16 -1.60
N LEU A 126 -16.15 6.83 -2.75
CA LEU A 126 -15.36 6.51 -3.94
C LEU A 126 -13.85 6.59 -3.68
N ILE A 127 -13.39 7.60 -2.94
CA ILE A 127 -11.96 7.77 -2.67
C ILE A 127 -11.40 6.63 -1.82
N ASP A 128 -12.16 6.17 -0.83
CA ASP A 128 -11.78 5.05 0.04
C ASP A 128 -11.76 3.76 -0.77
N ALA A 129 -12.80 3.51 -1.57
CA ALA A 129 -12.86 2.35 -2.45
C ALA A 129 -11.72 2.29 -3.47
N VAL A 130 -11.33 3.46 -4.03
CA VAL A 130 -10.17 3.58 -4.91
C VAL A 130 -8.88 3.27 -4.14
N LEU A 131 -8.66 3.86 -2.97
CA LEU A 131 -7.44 3.62 -2.17
C LEU A 131 -7.29 2.14 -1.78
N SER A 132 -8.38 1.49 -1.37
CA SER A 132 -8.38 0.06 -1.02
C SER A 132 -8.15 -0.86 -2.23
N SER A 133 -8.52 -0.42 -3.44
CA SER A 133 -8.47 -1.24 -4.67
C SER A 133 -7.25 -0.97 -5.56
N ALA A 134 -6.61 0.20 -5.43
CA ALA A 134 -5.62 0.70 -6.38
C ALA A 134 -4.21 0.11 -6.23
N SER A 135 -3.91 -0.56 -5.12
CA SER A 135 -2.70 -1.35 -4.99
C SER A 135 -3.02 -2.81 -5.28
N PHE A 136 -2.44 -3.41 -6.31
CA PHE A 136 -2.70 -4.80 -6.70
C PHE A 136 -1.60 -5.41 -7.56
N ARG A 137 -1.55 -6.74 -7.63
CA ARG A 137 -0.77 -7.43 -8.66
C ARG A 137 -1.59 -7.53 -9.94
N SER A 138 -1.06 -7.00 -11.04
CA SER A 138 -1.73 -7.10 -12.34
C SER A 138 -1.74 -8.54 -12.85
N SER A 139 -2.63 -8.84 -13.81
CA SER A 139 -2.62 -10.14 -14.51
C SER A 139 -1.30 -10.43 -15.25
N THR A 140 -0.53 -9.40 -15.57
CA THR A 140 0.82 -9.52 -16.17
C THR A 140 1.92 -9.77 -15.12
N GLY A 141 1.57 -9.89 -13.84
CA GLY A 141 2.48 -10.18 -12.74
C GLY A 141 3.16 -8.95 -12.13
N HIS A 142 2.95 -7.76 -12.70
CA HIS A 142 3.53 -6.52 -12.20
C HIS A 142 2.81 -6.06 -10.93
N TRP A 143 3.58 -5.65 -9.93
CA TRP A 143 3.01 -5.04 -8.73
C TRP A 143 2.71 -3.56 -8.98
N ILE A 144 1.43 -3.19 -8.91
CA ILE A 144 0.95 -1.82 -8.97
C ILE A 144 0.71 -1.34 -7.54
N GLN A 145 1.39 -0.26 -7.17
CA GLN A 145 1.24 0.40 -5.88
C GLN A 145 0.48 1.70 -6.08
N CYS A 146 -0.51 1.97 -5.24
CA CYS A 146 -1.10 3.30 -5.17
C CYS A 146 -0.14 4.23 -4.43
N ASP A 147 0.32 5.28 -5.09
CA ASP A 147 1.16 6.29 -4.45
C ASP A 147 0.29 7.26 -3.66
N THR A 148 -0.70 7.84 -4.34
CA THR A 148 -1.68 8.75 -3.73
C THR A 148 -2.96 8.80 -4.54
N ALA A 149 -4.05 9.17 -3.88
CA ALA A 149 -5.31 9.52 -4.51
C ALA A 149 -5.77 10.88 -3.98
N SER A 150 -6.37 11.67 -4.85
CA SER A 150 -6.92 12.98 -4.51
C SER A 150 -8.26 13.15 -5.20
N GLY A 151 -9.27 13.67 -4.51
CA GLY A 151 -10.60 13.84 -5.07
C GLY A 151 -11.49 14.69 -4.18
N ARG A 152 -12.71 14.95 -4.64
CA ARG A 152 -13.78 15.53 -3.82
C ARG A 152 -14.73 14.42 -3.40
N VAL A 153 -15.41 14.57 -2.26
CA VAL A 153 -16.29 13.56 -1.65
C VAL A 153 -17.33 12.99 -2.65
N ASP A 154 -17.86 13.81 -3.56
CA ASP A 154 -18.82 13.37 -4.59
C ASP A 154 -18.33 13.63 -6.03
N GLY A 155 -17.01 13.71 -6.20
CA GLY A 155 -16.38 14.06 -7.47
C GLY A 155 -15.48 12.96 -8.02
N PRO A 156 -14.91 13.16 -9.22
CA PRO A 156 -13.91 12.25 -9.74
C PRO A 156 -12.68 12.22 -8.83
N VAL A 157 -12.05 11.05 -8.75
CA VAL A 157 -10.82 10.82 -8.01
C VAL A 157 -9.67 10.75 -9.01
N SER A 158 -8.64 11.57 -8.81
CA SER A 158 -7.35 11.45 -9.47
C SER A 158 -6.47 10.49 -8.68
N LEU A 159 -6.05 9.41 -9.34
CA LEU A 159 -5.21 8.36 -8.79
C LEU A 159 -3.82 8.44 -9.44
N TYR A 160 -2.78 8.41 -8.64
CA TYR A 160 -1.39 8.49 -9.08
C TYR A 160 -0.73 7.13 -8.84
N LEU A 161 -0.29 6.51 -9.93
CA LEU A 161 0.33 5.18 -9.93
C LEU A 161 1.73 5.25 -10.55
N PRO A 162 2.63 4.32 -10.21
CA PRO A 162 3.92 4.19 -10.87
C PRO A 162 3.79 4.13 -12.39
N ARG A 163 4.70 4.81 -13.08
CA ARG A 163 4.67 4.90 -14.54
C ARG A 163 4.93 3.54 -15.19
N HIS A 164 3.95 3.05 -15.94
CA HIS A 164 4.03 1.81 -16.71
C HIS A 164 3.36 2.00 -18.07
N PRO A 165 4.04 2.63 -19.06
CA PRO A 165 3.43 3.05 -20.31
C PRO A 165 2.70 1.92 -21.06
N GLU A 166 3.29 0.73 -21.05
CA GLU A 166 2.77 -0.49 -21.67
C GLU A 166 1.59 -1.12 -20.92
N LEU A 167 1.44 -0.83 -19.61
CA LEU A 167 0.40 -1.44 -18.78
C LEU A 167 -0.85 -0.55 -18.61
N ARG A 168 -0.84 0.71 -19.07
CA ARG A 168 -1.94 1.66 -18.81
C ARG A 168 -3.34 1.14 -19.14
N PRO A 169 -3.58 0.50 -20.30
CA PRO A 169 -4.91 -0.05 -20.59
C PRO A 169 -5.29 -1.20 -19.65
N THR A 170 -4.30 -2.02 -19.27
CA THR A 170 -4.49 -3.16 -18.35
C THR A 170 -4.81 -2.66 -16.94
N ILE A 171 -4.05 -1.67 -16.44
CA ILE A 171 -4.26 -1.07 -15.12
C ILE A 171 -5.66 -0.46 -15.04
N ALA A 172 -6.09 0.31 -16.04
CA ALA A 172 -7.41 0.91 -16.06
C ALA A 172 -8.53 -0.15 -16.02
N ALA A 173 -8.44 -1.18 -16.88
CA ALA A 173 -9.44 -2.24 -16.95
C ALA A 173 -9.50 -3.07 -15.66
N GLU A 174 -8.36 -3.45 -15.09
CA GLU A 174 -8.30 -4.24 -13.85
C GLU A 174 -8.78 -3.44 -12.64
N LEU A 175 -8.42 -2.16 -12.54
CA LEU A 175 -8.92 -1.31 -11.46
C LEU A 175 -10.44 -1.12 -11.55
N GLN A 176 -10.98 -0.91 -12.76
CA GLN A 176 -12.41 -0.83 -12.98
C GLN A 176 -13.12 -2.13 -12.54
N GLU A 177 -12.58 -3.29 -12.91
CA GLU A 177 -13.14 -4.58 -12.50
C GLU A 177 -13.07 -4.80 -10.99
N ARG A 178 -11.97 -4.40 -10.34
CA ARG A 178 -11.81 -4.47 -8.88
C ARG A 178 -12.83 -3.59 -8.15
N LEU A 179 -13.03 -2.35 -8.62
CA LEU A 179 -14.06 -1.45 -8.10
C LEU A 179 -15.45 -2.06 -8.27
N ARG A 180 -15.74 -2.66 -9.42
CA ARG A 180 -17.01 -3.36 -9.66
C ARG A 180 -17.22 -4.53 -8.70
N GLN A 181 -16.18 -5.33 -8.44
CA GLN A 181 -16.22 -6.43 -7.46
C GLN A 181 -16.38 -5.93 -6.01
N ALA A 182 -15.94 -4.70 -5.75
CA ALA A 182 -16.16 -3.96 -4.50
C ALA A 182 -17.58 -3.34 -4.41
N GLY A 183 -18.41 -3.47 -5.45
CA GLY A 183 -19.75 -2.89 -5.50
C GLY A 183 -19.79 -1.44 -5.99
N VAL A 184 -18.66 -0.90 -6.44
CA VAL A 184 -18.53 0.47 -6.94
C VAL A 184 -18.50 0.45 -8.46
N PHE A 185 -19.54 1.00 -9.08
CA PHE A 185 -19.63 1.13 -10.53
C PHE A 185 -18.96 2.44 -10.97
N ALA A 186 -17.72 2.35 -11.43
CA ALA A 186 -16.93 3.49 -11.87
C ALA A 186 -16.21 3.22 -13.20
N SER A 187 -15.95 4.28 -13.95
CA SER A 187 -15.03 4.28 -15.08
C SER A 187 -13.62 4.68 -14.62
N VAL A 188 -12.60 4.06 -15.23
CA VAL A 188 -11.19 4.39 -14.97
C VAL A 188 -10.53 4.77 -16.29
N GLU A 189 -9.95 5.95 -16.36
CA GLU A 189 -9.34 6.52 -17.56
C GLU A 189 -7.91 7.01 -17.27
N PHE A 190 -6.94 6.67 -18.12
CA PHE A 190 -5.62 7.28 -18.07
C PHE A 190 -5.68 8.72 -18.62
N LEU A 191 -5.16 9.68 -17.87
CA LEU A 191 -5.12 11.08 -18.27
C LEU A 191 -3.77 11.48 -18.87
N GLU A 192 -2.72 11.38 -18.07
CA GLU A 192 -1.40 11.93 -18.39
C GLU A 192 -0.30 11.29 -17.54
N SER A 193 0.96 11.55 -17.90
CA SER A 193 2.12 11.27 -17.04
C SER A 193 2.61 12.57 -16.42
N ARG A 194 2.90 12.56 -15.12
CA ARG A 194 3.46 13.71 -14.41
C ARG A 194 4.87 13.43 -13.91
N GLN A 195 5.67 14.49 -13.87
CA GLN A 195 6.90 14.53 -13.09
C GLN A 195 6.55 15.22 -11.77
N ASN A 196 6.93 14.62 -10.64
CA ASN A 196 6.82 15.27 -9.33
C ASN A 196 7.95 16.32 -9.27
N GLU A 197 7.61 17.59 -9.51
CA GLU A 197 8.53 18.75 -9.36
C GLU A 197 8.79 19.11 -7.90
#